data_AF-A0A349B5Z4-F1
#
_entry.id   AF-A0A349B5Z4-F1
#
_cell.length_a   1.000
_cell.length_b   1.000
_cell.length_c   1.000
_cell.angle_alpha   90.00
_cell.angle_beta   90.00
_cell.angle_gamma   90.00
#
_symmetry.space_group_name_H-M   'P 1'
#
loop_
_entity.id
_entity.type
_entity.pdbx_description
1 polymer ?
#
loop_
_entity_poly.entity_id
_entity_poly.type
_entity_poly.pdbx_seq_one_letter_code
_entity_poly.pdbx_strand_id
1 'polypeptide(L)' 'RFLTLVEGARDDDGAYFHHFAGLDDESAKDLARSIWRAVNLPNLHANVLPTRDRADLVLHKGADHEVHRVVLRLR' A
#
# COMPACT_ATOMS: atom_id res chain seq x y z
N ARG A 1 -0.59 5.79 4.54
CA ARG A 1 -1.40 6.11 3.34
C ARG A 1 -2.90 5.97 3.59
N PHE A 2 -3.45 4.80 3.97
CA PHE A 2 -4.92 4.65 4.14
C PHE A 2 -5.53 5.71 5.07
N LEU A 3 -5.00 5.88 6.28
CA LEU A 3 -5.49 6.90 7.23
C LEU A 3 -5.45 8.32 6.66
N THR A 4 -4.34 8.69 5.99
CA THR A 4 -4.21 9.98 5.31
C THR A 4 -5.28 10.21 4.24
N LEU A 5 -5.69 9.15 3.52
CA LEU A 5 -6.77 9.24 2.53
C LEU A 5 -8.14 9.39 3.18
N VAL A 6 -8.36 8.75 4.33
CA VAL A 6 -9.60 8.91 5.12
C VAL A 6 -9.67 10.31 5.72
N GLU A 7 -8.58 10.78 6.33
CA GLU A 7 -8.48 12.12 6.91
C GLU A 7 -8.72 13.21 5.86
N GLY A 8 -8.06 13.11 4.70
CA GLY A 8 -8.23 14.07 3.61
C GLY A 8 -9.61 14.06 2.94
N ALA A 9 -10.41 13.01 3.15
CA ALA A 9 -11.76 12.87 2.61
C ALA A 9 -12.86 13.25 3.62
N ARG A 10 -12.49 13.69 4.84
CA ARG A 10 -13.46 13.96 5.92
C ARG A 10 -14.54 14.96 5.54
N ASP A 11 -14.17 16.02 4.81
CA ASP A 11 -15.08 17.13 4.48
C ASP A 11 -15.60 17.07 3.02
N ASP A 12 -15.37 15.96 2.31
CA ASP A 12 -15.83 15.74 0.94
C ASP A 12 -16.73 14.50 0.85
N ASP A 13 -18.04 14.70 0.93
CA ASP A 13 -19.06 13.64 0.84
C ASP A 13 -19.02 12.87 -0.50
N GLY A 14 -18.40 13.44 -1.54
CA GLY A 14 -18.22 12.79 -2.84
C GLY A 14 -16.98 11.91 -2.92
N ALA A 15 -16.05 12.02 -1.97
CA ALA A 15 -14.82 11.24 -1.95
C ALA A 15 -15.09 9.80 -1.49
N TYR A 16 -14.55 8.82 -2.22
CA TYR A 16 -14.70 7.40 -1.87
C TYR A 16 -14.28 7.07 -0.42
N PHE A 17 -13.22 7.72 0.09
CA PHE A 17 -12.73 7.46 1.45
C PHE A 17 -13.58 8.13 2.55
N HIS A 18 -14.53 9.01 2.19
CA HIS A 18 -15.48 9.59 3.14
C HIS A 18 -16.33 8.52 3.83
N HIS A 19 -16.59 7.38 3.17
CA HIS A 19 -17.26 6.22 3.76
C HIS A 19 -16.60 5.70 5.05
N PHE A 20 -15.31 6.01 5.27
CA PHE A 20 -14.57 5.61 6.45
C PHE A 20 -14.31 6.77 7.43
N ALA A 21 -14.76 7.99 7.12
CA ALA A 21 -14.47 9.21 7.87
C ALA A 21 -14.99 9.18 9.32
N GLY A 22 -16.04 8.39 9.58
CA GLY A 22 -16.63 8.20 10.90
C GLY A 22 -15.94 7.14 11.79
N LEU A 23 -14.94 6.43 11.29
CA LEU A 23 -14.17 5.49 12.10
C LEU A 23 -13.19 6.23 13.02
N ASP A 24 -13.00 5.72 14.23
CA ASP A 24 -11.86 6.13 15.04
C ASP A 24 -10.54 5.58 14.48
N ASP A 25 -9.42 6.13 14.94
CA ASP A 25 -8.09 5.80 14.41
C ASP A 25 -7.74 4.31 14.54
N GLU A 26 -8.14 3.66 15.63
CA GLU A 26 -7.84 2.25 15.85
C GLU A 26 -8.69 1.35 14.93
N SER A 27 -9.98 1.63 14.81
CA SER A 27 -10.88 0.94 13.88
C SER A 27 -10.45 1.13 12.44
N ALA A 28 -10.00 2.33 12.07
CA ALA A 28 -9.47 2.61 10.74
C ALA A 28 -8.16 1.87 10.46
N LYS A 29 -7.26 1.75 11.44
CA LYS A 29 -6.03 0.95 11.33
C LYS A 29 -6.35 -0.53 11.17
N ASP A 30 -7.30 -1.05 11.93
CA ASP A 30 -7.68 -2.47 11.87
C ASP A 30 -8.36 -2.83 10.56
N LEU A 31 -9.22 -1.95 10.05
CA LEU A 31 -9.78 -2.07 8.70
C LEU A 31 -8.69 -2.03 7.63
N ALA A 32 -7.74 -1.08 7.72
CA ALA A 32 -6.64 -1.01 6.76
C ALA A 32 -5.81 -2.30 6.76
N ARG A 33 -5.52 -2.87 7.94
CA ARG A 33 -4.79 -4.14 8.09
C ARG A 33 -5.59 -5.32 7.55
N SER A 34 -6.91 -5.35 7.76
CA SER A 34 -7.77 -6.44 7.27
C SER A 34 -7.82 -6.43 5.73
N ILE A 35 -8.04 -5.26 5.12
CA ILE A 35 -7.99 -5.08 3.66
C ILE A 35 -6.61 -5.49 3.10
N TRP A 36 -5.53 -5.07 3.76
CA TRP A 36 -4.18 -5.47 3.34
C TRP A 36 -4.02 -6.99 3.35
N ARG A 37 -4.38 -7.65 4.46
CA ARG A 37 -4.22 -9.11 4.61
C ARG A 37 -5.13 -9.92 3.69
N ALA A 38 -6.35 -9.46 3.45
CA ALA A 38 -7.34 -10.19 2.66
C ALA A 38 -7.21 -9.97 1.14
N VAL A 39 -6.75 -8.79 0.71
CA VAL A 39 -6.77 -8.41 -0.71
C VAL A 39 -5.37 -8.15 -1.25
N ASN A 40 -4.65 -7.19 -0.66
CA ASN A 40 -3.40 -6.70 -1.27
C ASN A 40 -2.22 -7.65 -1.06
N LEU A 41 -2.11 -8.29 0.11
CA LEU A 41 -1.05 -9.23 0.42
C LEU A 41 -1.15 -10.52 -0.42
N PRO A 42 -2.32 -11.17 -0.56
CA PRO A 42 -2.47 -12.29 -1.50
C PRO A 42 -2.14 -11.89 -2.94
N ASN A 43 -2.60 -10.72 -3.39
CA ASN A 43 -2.28 -10.22 -4.73
C ASN A 43 -0.77 -9.97 -4.91
N LEU A 44 -0.10 -9.42 -3.89
CA LEU A 44 1.35 -9.22 -3.88
C LEU A 44 2.06 -10.56 -4.10
N HIS A 45 1.72 -11.59 -3.33
CA HIS A 45 2.40 -12.88 -3.40
C HIS A 45 2.05 -13.69 -4.65
N ALA A 46 0.77 -13.73 -5.04
CA ALA A 46 0.30 -14.55 -6.13
C ALA A 46 0.59 -13.95 -7.52
N ASN A 47 0.54 -12.62 -7.65
CA ASN A 47 0.49 -11.97 -8.96
C ASN A 47 1.63 -10.97 -9.19
N VAL A 48 1.99 -10.16 -8.19
CA VAL A 48 2.95 -9.05 -8.39
C VAL A 48 4.40 -9.47 -8.14
N LEU A 49 4.68 -10.09 -7.00
CA LEU A 49 6.03 -10.51 -6.61
C LEU A 49 6.67 -11.50 -7.62
N PRO A 50 5.94 -12.49 -8.19
CA PRO A 50 6.51 -13.41 -9.17
C PRO A 50 7.01 -12.72 -10.44
N THR A 51 6.53 -11.52 -10.76
CA THR A 51 7.00 -10.78 -11.94
C THR A 51 8.25 -9.94 -11.68
N ARG A 52 8.72 -9.84 -10.42
CA ARG A 52 9.89 -9.02 -10.05
C ARG A 52 11.11 -9.35 -10.89
N ASP A 53 11.38 -10.64 -11.09
CA ASP A 53 12.58 -11.09 -11.79
C ASP A 53 12.48 -10.85 -13.31
N ARG A 54 11.37 -10.32 -13.83
CA ARG A 54 11.27 -9.87 -15.23
C ARG A 54 11.70 -8.41 -15.41
N ALA A 55 11.82 -7.63 -14.35
CA ALA A 55 12.20 -6.22 -14.42
C ALA A 55 13.67 -6.03 -14.84
N ASP A 56 13.94 -4.93 -15.55
CA ASP A 56 15.31 -4.52 -15.90
C ASP A 56 16.04 -3.87 -14.71
N LEU A 57 15.29 -3.23 -13.80
CA LEU A 57 15.79 -2.57 -12.60
C LEU A 57 14.88 -2.90 -11.40
N VAL A 58 15.48 -3.32 -10.28
CA VAL A 58 14.79 -3.55 -9.01
C VAL A 58 15.39 -2.64 -7.93
N LEU A 59 14.54 -1.83 -7.30
CA LEU A 59 14.89 -0.97 -6.18
C LEU A 59 14.38 -1.57 -4.87
N HIS A 60 15.28 -1.83 -3.93
CA HIS A 60 14.93 -2.29 -2.59
C HIS A 60 14.93 -1.12 -1.62
N LYS A 61 13.76 -0.85 -1.03
CA LYS A 61 13.56 0.23 -0.05
C LYS A 61 13.73 -0.27 1.38
N GLY A 62 14.28 0.59 2.25
CA GLY A 62 14.28 0.46 3.70
C GLY A 62 12.93 0.83 4.32
N ALA A 63 12.83 0.68 5.64
CA ALA A 63 11.61 0.96 6.41
C ALA A 63 11.23 2.46 6.40
N ASP A 64 12.22 3.34 6.26
CA ASP A 64 12.12 4.80 6.12
C ASP A 64 11.91 5.26 4.66
N HIS A 65 11.71 4.32 3.74
CA HIS A 65 11.59 4.55 2.30
C HIS A 65 12.86 4.94 1.56
N GLU A 66 14.04 4.96 2.19
CA GLU A 66 15.31 5.13 1.47
C GLU A 66 15.61 3.92 0.59
N VAL A 67 16.29 4.13 -0.55
CA VAL A 67 16.72 3.03 -1.42
C VAL A 67 18.08 2.53 -0.95
N HIS A 68 18.14 1.30 -0.43
CA HIS A 68 19.38 0.74 0.12
C HIS A 68 20.10 -0.21 -0.85
N ARG A 69 19.40 -0.75 -1.84
CA ARG A 69 19.98 -1.65 -2.85
C ARG A 69 19.31 -1.48 -4.19
N VAL A 70 20.14 -1.47 -5.22
CA VAL A 70 19.73 -1.41 -6.62
C VAL A 70 20.26 -2.66 -7.32
N VAL A 71 19.40 -3.36 -8.04
CA VAL A 71 19.78 -4.50 -8.88
C VAL A 71 19.44 -4.16 -10.32
N LEU A 72 20.46 -4.06 -11.16
CA LEU A 72 20.33 -3.82 -12.59
C LEU A 72 20.61 -5.12 -13.35
N ARG A 73 19.72 -5.50 -14.26
CA ARG A 73 19.97 -6.58 -15.20
C ARG A 73 20.84 -6.04 -16.35
N LEU A 74 22.07 -6.54 -16.43
CA LEU A 74 22.92 -6.32 -17.60
C LEU A 74 22.48 -7.29 -18.70
N ARG A 75 22.18 -6.76 -19.88
CA ARG A 75 21.91 -7.53 -21.10
C ARG A 75 23.18 -7.62 -21.93
#